data_AF-A0A976JG95-F1
#
_entry.id   AF-A0A976JG95-F1
#
_cell.length_a   1.000
_cell.length_b   1.000
_cell.length_c   1.000
_cell.angle_alpha   90.00
_cell.angle_beta   90.00
_cell.angle_gamma   90.00
#
_symmetry.space_group_name_H-M   'P 1'
#
loop_
_entity.id
_entity.type
_entity.pdbx_description
1 polymer ?
#
loop_
_entity_poly.entity_id
_entity_poly.type
_entity_poly.pdbx_seq_one_letter_code
_entity_poly.pdbx_strand_id
1 'polypeptide(L)'
;MMEYTDRFCRYFHRLLSKQTLLYTEMVTSSALIHGDQQRHLEFADIEHPIALQLGGSNPTELEAATRIAATYHYDEINLNCGCPSDRVQSGMFGAVLMKNADHVVNCFNAMQGATGIPITIKHRIGVDDMDSYDFLCDFVGKLADAGCKTFIVHARKAWLKGLSPKQNREVPPLDYEAVYRLKQDFPDSEIILNGGVTSIDQSLQHLHHVDGVMMGREAYHNPYILSQVDTRLFNNETSPPSREVVLEQFSKFVEQELSRGIRLGQMTRHILGLYQGVPGARRFRRYISEHAHQPRAGTDVLLQALKALNEVRV
;
A
#
# COMPACT_ATOMS: atom_id res chain seq x y z
N MET A 1 3.55 -0.05 0.92
CA MET A 1 4.42 0.75 1.82
C MET A 1 5.68 -0.03 2.16
N MET A 2 6.86 0.48 1.82
CA MET A 2 8.17 -0.15 2.10
C MET A 2 8.33 -0.57 3.57
N GLU A 3 8.80 -1.80 3.80
CA GLU A 3 9.01 -2.51 5.08
C GLU A 3 7.74 -2.79 5.91
N TYR A 4 6.57 -2.52 5.33
CA TYR A 4 5.28 -2.68 6.01
C TYR A 4 4.35 -3.64 5.27
N THR A 5 4.09 -3.44 3.97
CA THR A 5 3.10 -4.23 3.20
C THR A 5 3.75 -5.37 2.41
N ASP A 6 4.59 -6.15 3.08
CA ASP A 6 5.07 -7.43 2.55
C ASP A 6 3.92 -8.46 2.49
N ARG A 7 4.20 -9.68 2.00
CA ARG A 7 3.18 -10.73 1.85
C ARG A 7 2.54 -11.14 3.18
N PHE A 8 3.27 -11.06 4.30
CA PHE A 8 2.72 -11.43 5.61
C PHE A 8 1.71 -10.40 6.10
N CYS A 9 2.03 -9.11 5.94
CA CYS A 9 1.10 -8.03 6.24
C CYS A 9 -0.14 -8.07 5.34
N ARG A 10 0.04 -8.29 4.04
CA ARG A 10 -1.06 -8.34 3.07
C ARG A 10 -1.97 -9.54 3.31
N TYR A 11 -1.41 -10.72 3.58
CA TYR A 11 -2.18 -11.89 4.01
C TYR A 11 -3.04 -11.55 5.23
N PHE A 12 -2.45 -10.93 6.27
CA PHE A 12 -3.19 -10.50 7.46
C PHE A 12 -4.29 -9.48 7.14
N HIS A 13 -4.02 -8.47 6.32
CA HIS A 13 -5.04 -7.49 5.90
C HIS A 13 -6.19 -8.14 5.14
N ARG A 14 -5.91 -9.16 4.32
CA ARG A 14 -6.94 -9.93 3.61
C ARG A 14 -7.83 -10.78 4.52
N LEU A 15 -7.37 -11.13 5.73
CA LEU A 15 -8.23 -11.74 6.74
C LEU A 15 -9.26 -10.75 7.30
N LEU A 16 -8.97 -9.44 7.21
CA LEU A 16 -9.84 -8.37 7.71
C LEU A 16 -10.82 -7.87 6.65
N SER A 17 -10.40 -7.75 5.39
CA SER A 17 -11.26 -7.33 4.27
C SER A 17 -11.04 -8.21 3.05
N LYS A 18 -12.12 -8.66 2.41
CA LYS A 18 -12.10 -9.43 1.16
C LYS A 18 -12.18 -8.54 -0.08
N GLN A 19 -12.62 -7.29 0.06
CA GLN A 19 -12.85 -6.39 -1.07
C GLN A 19 -11.72 -5.38 -1.29
N THR A 20 -10.97 -5.01 -0.24
CA THR A 20 -9.89 -4.01 -0.34
C THR A 20 -8.83 -4.44 -1.36
N LEU A 21 -8.47 -3.55 -2.31
CA LEU A 21 -7.29 -3.71 -3.15
C LEU A 21 -6.01 -3.55 -2.32
N LEU A 22 -5.17 -4.58 -2.28
CA LEU A 22 -3.90 -4.56 -1.57
C LEU A 22 -2.78 -4.08 -2.49
N TYR A 23 -1.78 -3.39 -1.93
CA TYR A 23 -0.59 -2.99 -2.67
C TYR A 23 0.66 -3.63 -2.07
N THR A 24 1.57 -4.08 -2.93
CA THR A 24 2.90 -4.52 -2.51
C THR A 24 3.72 -3.38 -1.91
N GLU A 25 4.89 -3.72 -1.39
CA GLU A 25 5.98 -2.75 -1.31
C GLU A 25 6.38 -2.28 -2.72
N MET A 26 7.06 -1.13 -2.82
CA MET A 26 7.61 -0.70 -4.09
C MET A 26 8.80 -1.60 -4.45
N VAL A 27 8.73 -2.26 -5.60
CA VAL A 27 9.82 -3.08 -6.13
C VAL A 27 10.45 -2.35 -7.32
N THR A 28 11.77 -2.19 -7.32
CA THR A 28 12.43 -1.50 -8.43
C THR A 28 12.50 -2.39 -9.67
N SER A 29 12.36 -1.83 -10.88
CA SER A 29 12.52 -2.56 -12.16
C SER A 29 13.83 -3.36 -12.19
N SER A 30 14.93 -2.72 -11.81
CA SER A 30 16.26 -3.34 -11.75
C SER A 30 16.31 -4.57 -10.83
N ALA A 31 15.63 -4.54 -9.68
CA ALA A 31 15.57 -5.68 -8.75
C ALA A 31 14.82 -6.88 -9.34
N LEU A 32 13.84 -6.64 -10.23
CA LEU A 32 13.15 -7.74 -10.93
C LEU A 32 13.97 -8.31 -12.08
N ILE A 33 14.72 -7.47 -12.78
CA ILE A 33 15.53 -7.90 -13.93
C ILE A 33 16.79 -8.65 -13.48
N HIS A 34 17.46 -8.16 -12.42
CA HIS A 34 18.77 -8.65 -12.00
C HIS A 34 18.78 -9.37 -10.65
N GLY A 35 17.68 -9.32 -9.92
CA GLY A 35 17.55 -9.91 -8.58
C GLY A 35 16.70 -11.18 -8.56
N ASP A 36 16.27 -11.53 -7.35
CA ASP A 36 15.42 -12.70 -7.10
C ASP A 36 13.94 -12.33 -7.32
N GLN A 37 13.44 -12.67 -8.50
CA GLN A 37 12.07 -12.40 -8.92
C GLN A 37 11.05 -13.01 -7.96
N GLN A 38 11.25 -14.28 -7.58
CA GLN A 38 10.31 -14.99 -6.71
C GLN A 38 10.22 -14.31 -5.35
N ARG A 39 11.36 -13.95 -4.76
CA ARG A 39 11.39 -13.22 -3.49
C ARG A 39 10.61 -11.91 -3.53
N HIS A 40 10.64 -11.21 -4.66
CA HIS A 40 9.99 -9.91 -4.81
C HIS A 40 8.52 -9.99 -5.23
N LEU A 41 8.12 -11.06 -5.92
CA LEU A 41 6.82 -11.16 -6.57
C LEU A 41 5.91 -12.24 -5.99
N GLU A 42 6.40 -13.15 -5.14
CA GLU A 42 5.56 -14.17 -4.50
C GLU A 42 4.51 -13.55 -3.57
N PHE A 43 3.27 -14.01 -3.75
CA PHE A 43 2.12 -13.73 -2.90
C PHE A 43 1.22 -14.98 -2.83
N ALA A 44 0.32 -15.05 -1.86
CA ALA A 44 -0.66 -16.13 -1.73
C ALA A 44 -1.96 -15.77 -2.47
N ASP A 45 -2.60 -16.72 -3.16
CA ASP A 45 -3.83 -16.51 -3.95
C ASP A 45 -4.94 -15.76 -3.20
N ILE A 46 -5.04 -15.94 -1.88
CA ILE A 46 -6.05 -15.23 -1.09
C ILE A 46 -5.89 -13.71 -1.17
N GLU A 47 -4.67 -13.20 -1.44
CA GLU A 47 -4.35 -11.77 -1.46
C GLU A 47 -5.08 -10.99 -2.57
N HIS A 48 -5.64 -11.65 -3.58
CA HIS A 48 -6.48 -10.99 -4.60
C HIS A 48 -7.69 -10.24 -4.00
N PRO A 49 -8.04 -9.04 -4.51
CA PRO A 49 -7.30 -8.28 -5.52
C PRO A 49 -6.03 -7.61 -4.96
N ILE A 50 -4.93 -7.65 -5.73
CA ILE A 50 -3.61 -7.14 -5.38
C ILE A 50 -2.90 -6.42 -6.55
N ALA A 51 -2.33 -5.26 -6.26
CA ALA A 51 -1.53 -4.45 -7.15
C ALA A 51 -0.02 -4.55 -6.82
N LEU A 52 0.81 -4.78 -7.84
CA LEU A 52 2.26 -4.63 -7.75
C LEU A 52 2.63 -3.16 -7.97
N GLN A 53 3.42 -2.56 -7.09
CA GLN A 53 3.99 -1.24 -7.32
C GLN A 53 5.44 -1.32 -7.81
N LEU A 54 5.70 -0.82 -9.01
CA LEU A 54 7.04 -0.70 -9.59
C LEU A 54 7.66 0.68 -9.36
N GLY A 55 8.98 0.70 -9.14
CA GLY A 55 9.81 1.89 -9.16
C GLY A 55 10.85 1.82 -10.27
N GLY A 56 10.85 2.79 -11.18
CA GLY A 56 11.81 2.83 -12.27
C GLY A 56 11.61 4.07 -13.13
N SER A 57 12.56 4.34 -14.02
CA SER A 57 12.58 5.51 -14.89
C SER A 57 13.04 5.20 -16.31
N ASN A 58 13.52 4.00 -16.59
CA ASN A 58 13.90 3.57 -17.93
C ASN A 58 12.72 2.81 -18.57
N PRO A 59 12.14 3.28 -19.69
CA PRO A 59 11.01 2.61 -20.34
C PRO A 59 11.29 1.15 -20.72
N THR A 60 12.48 0.83 -21.23
CA THR A 60 12.86 -0.53 -21.62
C THR A 60 12.99 -1.47 -20.42
N GLU A 61 13.55 -0.98 -19.30
CA GLU A 61 13.60 -1.77 -18.07
C GLU A 61 12.20 -1.96 -17.47
N LEU A 62 11.36 -0.92 -17.49
CA LEU A 62 10.00 -1.01 -16.99
C LEU A 62 9.15 -1.97 -17.83
N GLU A 63 9.32 -1.98 -19.15
CA GLU A 63 8.72 -2.97 -20.04
C GLU A 63 9.12 -4.39 -19.63
N ALA A 64 10.43 -4.66 -19.49
CA ALA A 64 10.94 -5.97 -19.11
C ALA A 64 10.44 -6.42 -17.73
N ALA A 65 10.49 -5.53 -16.74
CA ALA A 65 9.97 -5.77 -15.40
C ALA A 65 8.45 -6.04 -15.40
N THR A 66 7.70 -5.34 -16.26
CA THR A 66 6.25 -5.54 -16.42
C THR A 66 5.93 -6.91 -17.04
N ARG A 67 6.70 -7.34 -18.05
CA ARG A 67 6.56 -8.69 -18.63
C ARG A 67 6.82 -9.78 -17.58
N ILE A 68 7.82 -9.60 -16.73
CA ILE A 68 8.11 -10.51 -15.61
C ILE A 68 6.94 -10.50 -14.61
N ALA A 69 6.49 -9.32 -14.18
CA ALA A 69 5.38 -9.20 -13.22
C ALA A 69 4.07 -9.84 -13.74
N ALA A 70 3.82 -9.75 -15.06
CA ALA A 70 2.62 -10.31 -15.67
C ALA A 70 2.52 -11.84 -15.54
N THR A 71 3.64 -12.55 -15.37
CA THR A 71 3.63 -14.02 -15.15
C THR A 71 3.19 -14.41 -13.75
N TYR A 72 3.11 -13.45 -12.82
CA TYR A 72 2.62 -13.65 -11.45
C TYR A 72 1.15 -13.27 -11.29
N HIS A 73 0.47 -12.88 -12.37
CA HIS A 73 -0.99 -12.66 -12.40
C HIS A 73 -1.52 -11.61 -11.40
N TYR A 74 -0.77 -10.54 -11.13
CA TYR A 74 -1.30 -9.37 -10.40
C TYR A 74 -2.53 -8.78 -11.10
N ASP A 75 -3.47 -8.22 -10.33
CA ASP A 75 -4.67 -7.58 -10.89
C ASP A 75 -4.38 -6.17 -11.45
N GLU A 76 -3.29 -5.56 -10.99
CA GLU A 76 -2.85 -4.22 -11.36
C GLU A 76 -1.33 -4.09 -11.26
N ILE A 77 -0.72 -3.32 -12.17
CA ILE A 77 0.68 -2.88 -12.04
C ILE A 77 0.72 -1.35 -11.96
N ASN A 78 1.18 -0.83 -10.83
CA ASN A 78 1.23 0.58 -10.53
C ASN A 78 2.65 1.15 -10.68
N LEU A 79 2.83 2.28 -11.37
CA LEU A 79 4.10 3.00 -11.41
C LEU A 79 4.17 4.04 -10.29
N ASN A 80 5.26 3.99 -9.51
CA ASN A 80 5.51 4.98 -8.46
C ASN A 80 6.11 6.27 -9.02
N CYS A 81 5.32 7.34 -8.99
CA CYS A 81 5.71 8.71 -9.29
C CYS A 81 5.59 9.63 -8.05
N GLY A 82 5.68 9.07 -6.84
CA GLY A 82 5.35 9.81 -5.60
C GLY A 82 6.33 9.65 -4.43
N CYS A 83 7.29 8.72 -4.51
CA CYS A 83 8.30 8.53 -3.47
C CYS A 83 9.31 9.70 -3.45
N PRO A 84 9.55 10.38 -2.31
CA PRO A 84 10.48 11.51 -2.24
C PRO A 84 11.89 11.12 -1.73
N SER A 85 12.20 9.84 -1.51
CA SER A 85 13.44 9.44 -0.84
C SER A 85 14.71 9.66 -1.67
N ASP A 86 15.85 9.86 -1.01
CA ASP A 86 17.14 10.10 -1.69
C ASP A 86 17.53 8.92 -2.59
N ARG A 87 17.23 7.69 -2.18
CA ARG A 87 17.50 6.47 -2.97
C ARG A 87 16.80 6.49 -4.33
N VAL A 88 15.61 7.08 -4.43
CA VAL A 88 14.88 7.16 -5.70
C VAL A 88 15.36 8.33 -6.56
N GLN A 89 15.88 9.40 -5.94
CA GLN A 89 16.49 10.52 -6.68
C GLN A 89 17.76 10.07 -7.41
N SER A 90 18.61 9.27 -6.79
CA SER A 90 19.81 8.72 -7.45
C SER A 90 19.48 7.80 -8.63
N GLY A 91 18.33 7.12 -8.61
CA GLY A 91 17.83 6.31 -9.72
C GLY A 91 16.88 7.06 -10.68
N MET A 92 16.65 8.36 -10.46
CA MET A 92 15.74 9.20 -11.24
C MET A 92 14.28 8.70 -11.30
N PHE A 93 13.79 8.00 -10.26
CA PHE A 93 12.40 7.51 -10.18
C PHE A 93 11.65 8.04 -8.94
N GLY A 94 10.34 7.81 -8.84
CA GLY A 94 9.51 8.38 -7.77
C GLY A 94 9.06 9.82 -8.07
N ALA A 95 8.98 10.68 -7.05
CA ALA A 95 8.39 12.03 -7.18
C ALA A 95 9.16 12.95 -8.16
N VAL A 96 10.45 12.69 -8.40
CA VAL A 96 11.22 13.44 -9.40
C VAL A 96 10.68 13.28 -10.82
N LEU A 97 10.02 12.15 -11.13
CA LEU A 97 9.41 11.89 -12.43
C LEU A 97 8.30 12.88 -12.78
N MET A 98 7.62 13.44 -11.78
CA MET A 98 6.57 14.44 -12.01
C MET A 98 7.10 15.68 -12.74
N LYS A 99 8.39 15.98 -12.65
CA LYS A 99 9.01 17.12 -13.36
C LYS A 99 9.06 16.93 -14.87
N ASN A 100 8.83 15.71 -15.38
CA ASN A 100 8.85 15.40 -16.80
C ASN A 100 7.73 14.40 -17.16
N ALA A 101 6.52 14.91 -17.34
CA ALA A 101 5.34 14.12 -17.68
C ALA A 101 5.50 13.32 -18.98
N ASP A 102 6.13 13.89 -20.02
CA ASP A 102 6.33 13.20 -21.31
C ASP A 102 7.19 11.94 -21.14
N HIS A 103 8.18 12.00 -20.26
CA HIS A 103 8.98 10.83 -19.92
C HIS A 103 8.20 9.77 -19.15
N VAL A 104 7.28 10.16 -18.27
CA VAL A 104 6.37 9.22 -17.59
C VAL A 104 5.41 8.58 -18.58
N VAL A 105 4.92 9.33 -19.58
CA VAL A 105 4.12 8.79 -20.68
C VAL A 105 4.90 7.72 -21.46
N ASN A 106 6.18 7.95 -21.77
CA ASN A 106 7.02 6.93 -22.41
C ASN A 106 7.15 5.66 -21.56
N CYS A 107 7.34 5.82 -20.25
CA CYS A 107 7.40 4.69 -19.31
C CYS A 107 6.06 3.94 -19.25
N PHE A 108 4.95 4.67 -19.12
CA PHE A 108 3.60 4.13 -19.09
C PHE A 108 3.28 3.34 -20.36
N ASN A 109 3.54 3.90 -21.55
CA ASN A 109 3.30 3.24 -22.83
C ASN A 109 4.12 1.95 -22.97
N ALA A 110 5.38 1.96 -22.54
CA ALA A 110 6.23 0.77 -22.56
C ALA A 110 5.68 -0.34 -21.63
N MET A 111 5.24 0.02 -20.42
CA MET A 111 4.60 -0.92 -19.49
C MET A 111 3.27 -1.44 -20.05
N GLN A 112 2.40 -0.56 -20.54
CA GLN A 112 1.09 -0.92 -21.06
C GLN A 112 1.19 -1.81 -22.31
N GLY A 113 2.20 -1.61 -23.16
CA GLY A 113 2.47 -2.47 -24.30
C GLY A 113 3.02 -3.86 -23.95
N ALA A 114 3.50 -4.07 -22.72
CA ALA A 114 4.06 -5.33 -22.25
C ALA A 114 3.02 -6.31 -21.68
N THR A 115 1.82 -5.84 -21.34
CA THR A 115 0.82 -6.65 -20.63
C THR A 115 -0.62 -6.19 -20.90
N GLY A 116 -1.57 -7.10 -20.72
CA GLY A 116 -3.00 -6.76 -20.67
C GLY A 116 -3.49 -6.32 -19.28
N ILE A 117 -2.64 -6.43 -18.25
CA ILE A 117 -2.96 -5.99 -16.88
C ILE A 117 -3.01 -4.44 -16.86
N PRO A 118 -3.99 -3.82 -16.19
CA PRO A 118 -4.07 -2.36 -16.07
C PRO A 118 -2.79 -1.75 -15.49
N ILE A 119 -2.27 -0.72 -16.17
CA ILE A 119 -1.18 0.11 -15.65
C ILE A 119 -1.76 1.39 -15.02
N THR A 120 -1.41 1.66 -13.77
CA THR A 120 -1.92 2.83 -13.00
C THR A 120 -0.77 3.68 -12.48
N ILE A 121 -1.06 4.94 -12.11
CA ILE A 121 -0.01 5.87 -11.64
C ILE A 121 -0.30 6.31 -10.21
N LYS A 122 0.70 6.16 -9.31
CA LYS A 122 0.63 6.76 -7.97
C LYS A 122 1.57 7.95 -7.86
N HIS A 123 1.02 9.14 -7.64
CA HIS A 123 1.77 10.39 -7.59
C HIS A 123 1.37 11.28 -6.39
N ARG A 124 1.85 12.53 -6.41
CA ARG A 124 1.53 13.60 -5.45
C ARG A 124 0.88 14.77 -6.17
N ILE A 125 0.43 15.77 -5.43
CA ILE A 125 -0.13 17.01 -6.01
C ILE A 125 0.94 17.98 -6.56
N GLY A 126 2.23 17.73 -6.29
CA GLY A 126 3.32 18.62 -6.69
C GLY A 126 4.69 18.13 -6.22
N VAL A 127 5.76 18.71 -6.76
CA VAL A 127 7.15 18.39 -6.39
C VAL A 127 8.03 19.64 -6.35
N ASP A 128 8.76 19.83 -5.25
CA ASP A 128 9.52 21.06 -4.96
C ASP A 128 8.67 22.30 -5.27
N ASP A 129 9.17 23.29 -5.99
CA ASP A 129 8.43 24.51 -6.34
C ASP A 129 7.47 24.34 -7.55
N MET A 130 7.35 23.12 -8.10
CA MET A 130 6.37 22.77 -9.13
C MET A 130 5.13 22.16 -8.46
N ASP A 131 4.29 23.01 -7.89
CA ASP A 131 3.10 22.62 -7.13
C ASP A 131 1.85 23.44 -7.46
N SER A 132 1.82 24.12 -8.61
CA SER A 132 0.61 24.76 -9.12
C SER A 132 -0.43 23.70 -9.53
N TYR A 133 -1.70 24.09 -9.48
CA TYR A 133 -2.78 23.22 -9.95
C TYR A 133 -2.67 22.92 -11.46
N ASP A 134 -2.21 23.90 -12.26
CA ASP A 134 -1.98 23.71 -13.70
C ASP A 134 -0.89 22.65 -13.94
N PHE A 135 0.18 22.65 -13.14
CA PHE A 135 1.22 21.61 -13.21
C PHE A 135 0.65 20.21 -12.93
N LEU A 136 -0.23 20.09 -11.94
CA LEU A 136 -0.92 18.83 -11.63
C LEU A 136 -1.81 18.38 -12.80
N CYS A 137 -2.58 19.30 -13.39
CA CYS A 137 -3.44 19.02 -14.53
C CYS A 137 -2.65 18.62 -15.78
N ASP A 138 -1.55 19.32 -16.08
CA ASP A 138 -0.67 18.99 -17.20
C ASP A 138 -0.08 17.58 -17.05
N PHE A 139 0.34 17.21 -15.84
CA PHE A 139 0.87 15.88 -15.55
C PHE A 139 -0.19 14.79 -15.75
N VAL A 140 -1.38 14.96 -15.17
CA VAL A 140 -2.47 13.98 -15.26
C VAL A 140 -3.04 13.92 -16.67
N GLY A 141 -3.26 15.06 -17.32
CA GLY A 141 -3.80 15.15 -18.68
C GLY A 141 -2.95 14.44 -19.70
N LYS A 142 -1.62 14.64 -19.69
CA LYS A 142 -0.71 13.92 -20.59
C LYS A 142 -0.77 12.40 -20.43
N LEU A 143 -0.93 11.91 -19.21
CA LEU A 143 -1.05 10.47 -18.93
C LEU A 143 -2.43 9.93 -19.30
N ALA A 144 -3.49 10.71 -19.07
CA ALA A 144 -4.85 10.39 -19.47
C ALA A 144 -4.97 10.30 -21.01
N ASP A 145 -4.40 11.27 -21.74
CA ASP A 145 -4.32 11.27 -23.20
C ASP A 145 -3.54 10.07 -23.75
N ALA A 146 -2.53 9.59 -23.01
CA ALA A 146 -1.80 8.37 -23.34
C ALA A 146 -2.60 7.08 -23.04
N GLY A 147 -3.75 7.19 -22.36
CA GLY A 147 -4.66 6.09 -22.06
C GLY A 147 -4.62 5.58 -20.62
N CYS A 148 -3.89 6.23 -19.71
CA CYS A 148 -3.94 5.88 -18.29
C CYS A 148 -5.29 6.29 -17.69
N LYS A 149 -5.95 5.36 -17.01
CA LYS A 149 -7.30 5.59 -16.46
C LYS A 149 -7.35 5.83 -14.97
N THR A 150 -6.37 5.33 -14.21
CA THR A 150 -6.43 5.34 -12.74
C THR A 150 -5.22 6.06 -12.13
N PHE A 151 -5.52 7.04 -11.27
CA PHE A 151 -4.54 7.90 -10.61
C PHE A 151 -4.74 7.86 -9.10
N ILE A 152 -3.71 7.41 -8.38
CA ILE A 152 -3.67 7.42 -6.92
C ILE A 152 -2.91 8.67 -6.47
N VAL A 153 -3.63 9.64 -5.92
CA VAL A 153 -3.11 10.99 -5.63
C VAL A 153 -2.86 11.14 -4.14
N HIS A 154 -1.59 11.18 -3.73
CA HIS A 154 -1.27 11.62 -2.39
C HIS A 154 -1.41 13.15 -2.31
N ALA A 155 -2.39 13.62 -1.52
CA ALA A 155 -2.81 15.01 -1.36
C ALA A 155 -1.77 15.93 -0.67
N ARG A 156 -0.47 15.64 -0.77
CA ARG A 156 0.63 16.48 -0.27
C ARG A 156 1.71 16.54 -1.34
N LYS A 157 2.26 17.73 -1.59
CA LYS A 157 3.47 17.86 -2.43
C LYS A 157 4.65 17.07 -1.83
N ALA A 158 5.63 16.76 -2.66
CA ALA A 158 6.93 16.24 -2.23
C ALA A 158 7.96 17.36 -2.20
N TRP A 159 8.79 17.38 -1.17
CA TRP A 159 10.09 18.06 -1.19
C TRP A 159 11.17 17.01 -1.38
N LEU A 160 11.95 17.16 -2.44
CA LEU A 160 13.08 16.26 -2.74
C LEU A 160 14.31 16.61 -1.88
N LYS A 161 14.39 17.83 -1.35
CA LYS A 161 15.50 18.26 -0.49
C LYS A 161 14.98 18.78 0.85
N GLY A 162 15.79 18.60 1.89
CA GLY A 162 15.56 19.18 3.21
C GLY A 162 14.57 18.44 4.11
N LEU A 163 13.80 17.46 3.61
CA LEU A 163 12.88 16.65 4.41
C LEU A 163 13.11 15.15 4.23
N SER A 164 13.14 14.41 5.34
CA SER A 164 13.10 12.95 5.30
C SER A 164 11.78 12.43 4.67
N PRO A 165 11.73 11.17 4.20
CA PRO A 165 10.50 10.58 3.70
C PRO A 165 9.34 10.59 4.71
N LYS A 166 9.64 10.50 6.02
CA LYS A 166 8.63 10.62 7.07
C LYS A 166 8.07 12.05 7.14
N GLN A 167 8.94 13.05 7.21
CA GLN A 167 8.54 14.45 7.24
C GLN A 167 7.75 14.84 5.98
N ASN A 168 8.09 14.30 4.82
CA ASN A 168 7.34 14.47 3.56
C ASN A 168 5.88 13.97 3.60
N ARG A 169 5.48 13.21 4.63
CA ARG A 169 4.09 12.73 4.86
C ARG A 169 3.39 13.45 6.03
N GLU A 170 4.07 14.39 6.68
CA GLU A 170 3.63 15.03 7.92
C GLU A 170 3.72 16.56 7.86
N VAL A 171 4.75 17.12 7.19
CA VAL A 171 5.04 18.55 7.14
C VAL A 171 4.28 19.29 6.03
N PRO A 172 4.36 18.93 4.72
CA PRO A 172 3.68 19.73 3.68
C PRO A 172 2.17 19.59 3.79
N PRO A 173 1.36 20.66 3.85
CA PRO A 173 -0.07 20.55 4.17
C PRO A 173 -0.83 19.61 3.22
N LEU A 174 -1.93 19.04 3.74
CA LEU A 174 -2.88 18.31 2.89
C LEU A 174 -3.70 19.30 2.08
N ASP A 175 -3.91 18.98 0.81
CA ASP A 175 -4.81 19.71 -0.08
C ASP A 175 -5.75 18.71 -0.77
N TYR A 176 -6.87 18.41 -0.10
CA TYR A 176 -7.90 17.53 -0.64
C TYR A 176 -8.72 18.20 -1.74
N GLU A 177 -8.91 19.51 -1.64
CA GLU A 177 -9.66 20.29 -2.64
C GLU A 177 -8.99 20.22 -4.02
N ALA A 178 -7.66 20.23 -4.08
CA ALA A 178 -6.95 19.98 -5.34
C ALA A 178 -7.27 18.61 -5.93
N VAL A 179 -7.40 17.55 -5.12
CA VAL A 179 -7.74 16.20 -5.62
C VAL A 179 -9.21 16.12 -6.05
N TYR A 180 -10.11 16.79 -5.34
CA TYR A 180 -11.53 16.85 -5.72
C TYR A 180 -11.73 17.61 -7.03
N ARG A 181 -11.07 18.77 -7.17
CA ARG A 181 -11.08 19.56 -8.40
C ARG A 181 -10.50 18.74 -9.55
N LEU A 182 -9.44 17.97 -9.31
CA LEU A 182 -8.86 17.09 -10.32
C LEU A 182 -9.89 16.05 -10.82
N LYS A 183 -10.69 15.44 -9.93
CA LYS A 183 -11.76 14.53 -10.36
C LYS A 183 -12.85 15.24 -11.18
N GLN A 184 -13.17 16.48 -10.87
CA GLN A 184 -14.13 17.27 -11.65
C GLN A 184 -13.60 17.60 -13.06
N ASP A 185 -12.32 17.94 -13.16
CA ASP A 185 -11.67 18.29 -14.44
C ASP A 185 -11.38 17.05 -15.31
N PHE A 186 -11.21 15.87 -14.71
CA PHE A 186 -10.98 14.59 -15.38
C PHE A 186 -12.04 13.53 -15.00
N PRO A 187 -13.31 13.71 -15.41
CA PRO A 187 -14.41 12.85 -14.97
C PRO A 187 -14.30 11.40 -15.45
N ASP A 188 -13.65 11.16 -16.59
CA ASP A 188 -13.44 9.85 -17.19
C ASP A 188 -12.28 9.06 -16.54
N SER A 189 -11.45 9.73 -15.74
CA SER A 189 -10.37 9.11 -14.98
C SER A 189 -10.86 8.68 -13.59
N GLU A 190 -10.40 7.53 -13.12
CA GLU A 190 -10.56 7.08 -11.75
C GLU A 190 -9.51 7.77 -10.85
N ILE A 191 -9.97 8.62 -9.94
CA ILE A 191 -9.12 9.38 -9.03
C ILE A 191 -9.27 8.82 -7.62
N ILE A 192 -8.17 8.31 -7.06
CA ILE A 192 -8.11 7.68 -5.74
C ILE A 192 -7.35 8.59 -4.78
N LEU A 193 -8.04 9.13 -3.77
CA LEU A 193 -7.46 10.04 -2.79
C LEU A 193 -6.58 9.31 -1.78
N ASN A 194 -5.41 9.87 -1.46
CA ASN A 194 -4.50 9.35 -0.47
C ASN A 194 -3.91 10.45 0.43
N GLY A 195 -3.61 10.08 1.69
CA GLY A 195 -2.91 10.92 2.65
C GLY A 195 -3.83 11.45 3.74
N GLY A 196 -3.44 11.28 5.01
CA GLY A 196 -4.15 11.86 6.16
C GLY A 196 -5.49 11.21 6.55
N VAL A 197 -6.02 10.26 5.77
CA VAL A 197 -7.25 9.53 6.11
C VAL A 197 -6.99 8.53 7.24
N THR A 198 -7.73 8.67 8.35
CA THR A 198 -7.58 7.87 9.58
C THR A 198 -8.88 7.20 10.04
N SER A 199 -9.99 7.32 9.31
CA SER A 199 -11.23 6.61 9.65
C SER A 199 -12.03 6.18 8.43
N ILE A 200 -12.91 5.18 8.60
CA ILE A 200 -13.88 4.80 7.55
C ILE A 200 -14.88 5.93 7.28
N ASP A 201 -15.26 6.69 8.31
CA ASP A 201 -16.17 7.82 8.15
C ASP A 201 -15.52 8.95 7.32
N GLN A 202 -14.23 9.22 7.51
CA GLN A 202 -13.49 10.13 6.62
C GLN A 202 -13.43 9.58 5.19
N SER A 203 -13.17 8.28 5.02
CA SER A 203 -13.20 7.67 3.68
C SER A 203 -14.55 7.89 3.01
N LEU A 204 -15.67 7.65 3.70
CA LEU A 204 -17.03 7.88 3.18
C LEU A 204 -17.25 9.35 2.79
N GLN A 205 -16.74 10.30 3.59
CA GLN A 205 -16.80 11.72 3.24
C GLN A 205 -16.05 12.03 1.94
N HIS A 206 -14.83 11.51 1.80
CA HIS A 206 -14.04 11.69 0.58
C HIS A 206 -14.70 11.04 -0.64
N LEU A 207 -15.34 9.88 -0.48
CA LEU A 207 -16.02 9.15 -1.57
C LEU A 207 -17.25 9.87 -2.14
N HIS A 208 -17.70 10.97 -1.54
CA HIS A 208 -18.67 11.87 -2.19
C HIS A 208 -18.05 12.72 -3.31
N HIS A 209 -16.71 12.81 -3.38
CA HIS A 209 -15.98 13.69 -4.28
C HIS A 209 -15.02 12.95 -5.23
N VAL A 210 -14.60 11.73 -4.88
CA VAL A 210 -13.62 10.93 -5.61
C VAL A 210 -14.06 9.47 -5.71
N ASP A 211 -13.42 8.70 -6.60
CA ASP A 211 -13.84 7.32 -6.88
C ASP A 211 -13.30 6.31 -5.85
N GLY A 212 -12.22 6.64 -5.16
CA GLY A 212 -11.59 5.74 -4.20
C GLY A 212 -10.78 6.46 -3.12
N VAL A 213 -10.44 5.70 -2.07
CA VAL A 213 -9.58 6.17 -0.98
C VAL A 213 -8.52 5.11 -0.66
N MET A 214 -7.26 5.51 -0.67
CA MET A 214 -6.15 4.68 -0.23
C MET A 214 -5.73 5.04 1.21
N MET A 215 -5.78 4.06 2.10
CA MET A 215 -5.32 4.17 3.49
C MET A 215 -3.96 3.49 3.68
N GLY A 216 -3.02 4.20 4.32
CA GLY A 216 -1.66 3.69 4.56
C GLY A 216 -1.40 3.43 6.04
N ARG A 217 -0.80 4.43 6.72
CA ARG A 217 -0.36 4.33 8.13
C ARG A 217 -1.45 3.85 9.08
N GLU A 218 -2.68 4.35 8.94
CA GLU A 218 -3.79 3.96 9.81
C GLU A 218 -4.11 2.47 9.66
N ALA A 219 -4.22 1.97 8.44
CA ALA A 219 -4.47 0.55 8.16
C ALA A 219 -3.36 -0.38 8.70
N TYR A 220 -2.12 0.12 8.87
CA TYR A 220 -1.05 -0.69 9.47
C TYR A 220 -1.04 -0.63 11.00
N HIS A 221 -1.23 0.55 11.59
CA HIS A 221 -1.15 0.74 13.03
C HIS A 221 -2.42 0.29 13.75
N ASN A 222 -3.58 0.47 13.12
CA ASN A 222 -4.91 0.12 13.61
C ASN A 222 -5.64 -0.81 12.61
N PRO A 223 -5.06 -1.98 12.28
CA PRO A 223 -5.51 -2.80 11.15
C PRO A 223 -6.95 -3.26 11.24
N TYR A 224 -7.50 -3.45 12.45
CA TYR A 224 -8.88 -3.88 12.60
C TYR A 224 -9.90 -2.90 12.01
N ILE A 225 -9.51 -1.65 11.72
CA ILE A 225 -10.37 -0.73 10.96
C ILE A 225 -10.79 -1.31 9.60
N LEU A 226 -9.93 -2.13 8.98
CA LEU A 226 -10.19 -2.79 7.69
C LEU A 226 -11.36 -3.78 7.77
N SER A 227 -11.67 -4.33 8.95
CA SER A 227 -12.80 -5.25 9.14
C SER A 227 -14.16 -4.63 8.81
N GLN A 228 -14.24 -3.30 8.81
CA GLN A 228 -15.45 -2.56 8.49
C GLN A 228 -15.59 -2.25 7.00
N VAL A 229 -14.54 -2.41 6.19
CA VAL A 229 -14.54 -1.99 4.78
C VAL A 229 -15.60 -2.72 3.97
N ASP A 230 -15.62 -4.05 4.06
CA ASP A 230 -16.53 -4.87 3.25
C ASP A 230 -18.00 -4.50 3.51
N THR A 231 -18.37 -4.34 4.79
CA THR A 231 -19.75 -3.97 5.16
C THR A 231 -20.07 -2.51 4.85
N ARG A 232 -19.18 -1.57 5.20
CA ARG A 232 -19.46 -0.13 5.15
C ARG A 232 -19.27 0.50 3.78
N LEU A 233 -18.39 -0.06 2.94
CA LEU A 233 -18.05 0.50 1.62
C LEU A 233 -18.52 -0.37 0.46
N PHE A 234 -18.59 -1.69 0.65
CA PHE A 234 -18.98 -2.63 -0.41
C PHE A 234 -20.36 -3.25 -0.20
N ASN A 235 -21.13 -2.76 0.79
CA ASN A 235 -22.48 -3.25 1.14
C ASN A 235 -22.55 -4.78 1.31
N ASN A 236 -21.47 -5.40 1.78
CA ASN A 236 -21.45 -6.83 2.07
C ASN A 236 -22.16 -7.07 3.41
N GLU A 237 -23.24 -7.85 3.39
CA GLU A 237 -24.05 -8.16 4.58
C GLU A 237 -23.32 -9.08 5.60
N THR A 238 -22.14 -9.57 5.25
CA THR A 238 -21.32 -10.38 6.16
C THR A 238 -20.87 -9.54 7.34
N SER A 239 -21.06 -10.06 8.55
CA SER A 239 -20.54 -9.43 9.77
C SER A 239 -19.01 -9.39 9.76
N PRO A 240 -18.38 -8.29 10.23
CA PRO A 240 -16.93 -8.21 10.38
C PRO A 240 -16.38 -9.38 11.19
N PRO A 241 -15.25 -10.00 10.78
CA PRO A 241 -14.67 -11.11 11.52
C PRO A 241 -14.17 -10.62 12.88
N SER A 242 -14.37 -11.41 13.94
CA SER A 242 -13.82 -11.06 15.25
C SER A 242 -12.28 -11.10 15.24
N ARG A 243 -11.64 -10.34 16.14
CA ARG A 243 -10.17 -10.32 16.26
C ARG A 243 -9.62 -11.70 16.60
N GLU A 244 -10.34 -12.50 17.37
CA GLU A 244 -9.98 -13.85 17.76
C GLU A 244 -10.00 -14.79 16.55
N VAL A 245 -11.03 -14.70 15.70
CA VAL A 245 -11.12 -15.49 14.45
C VAL A 245 -9.99 -15.11 13.50
N VAL A 246 -9.70 -13.81 13.35
CA VAL A 246 -8.59 -13.33 12.53
C VAL A 246 -7.24 -13.85 13.05
N LEU A 247 -7.03 -13.81 14.37
CA LEU A 247 -5.81 -14.30 14.99
C LEU A 247 -5.65 -15.82 14.82
N GLU A 248 -6.74 -16.59 14.93
CA GLU A 248 -6.73 -18.04 14.70
C GLU A 248 -6.35 -18.37 13.25
N GLN A 249 -6.98 -17.70 12.27
CA GLN A 249 -6.67 -17.87 10.85
C GLN A 249 -5.22 -17.50 10.54
N PHE A 250 -4.75 -16.37 11.08
CA PHE A 250 -3.35 -15.96 10.92
C PHE A 250 -2.38 -16.95 11.57
N SER A 251 -2.75 -17.56 12.70
CA SER A 251 -1.91 -18.58 13.36
C SER A 251 -1.71 -19.82 12.48
N LYS A 252 -2.73 -20.25 11.72
CA LYS A 252 -2.60 -21.36 10.75
C LYS A 252 -1.61 -21.03 9.63
N PHE A 253 -1.67 -19.80 9.13
CA PHE A 253 -0.70 -19.30 8.14
C PHE A 253 0.72 -19.23 8.71
N VAL A 254 0.87 -18.73 9.94
CA VAL A 254 2.16 -18.68 10.65
C VAL A 254 2.77 -20.07 10.79
N GLU A 255 1.98 -21.09 11.13
CA GLU A 255 2.46 -22.47 11.26
C GLU A 255 3.04 -23.01 9.93
N GLN A 256 2.35 -22.74 8.81
CA GLN A 256 2.81 -23.11 7.48
C GLN A 256 4.15 -22.42 7.14
N GLU A 257 4.27 -21.13 7.40
CA GLU A 257 5.48 -20.35 7.10
C GLU A 257 6.66 -20.67 8.03
N LEU A 258 6.40 -21.02 9.30
CA LEU A 258 7.41 -21.56 10.21
C LEU A 258 8.03 -22.84 9.65
N SER A 259 7.21 -23.73 9.07
CA SER A 259 7.70 -24.97 8.43
C SER A 259 8.59 -24.71 7.21
N ARG A 260 8.44 -23.54 6.56
CA ARG A 260 9.30 -23.05 5.46
C ARG A 260 10.55 -22.32 5.96
N GLY A 261 10.77 -22.24 7.28
CA GLY A 261 11.94 -21.60 7.89
C GLY A 261 11.80 -20.08 8.11
N ILE A 262 10.62 -19.50 7.90
CA ILE A 262 10.37 -18.09 8.21
C ILE A 262 10.30 -17.90 9.72
N ARG A 263 10.98 -16.87 10.24
CA ARG A 263 10.98 -16.58 11.69
C ARG A 263 9.68 -15.90 12.11
N LEU A 264 9.14 -16.29 13.27
CA LEU A 264 7.90 -15.74 13.82
C LEU A 264 7.86 -14.20 13.86
N GLY A 265 8.97 -13.56 14.27
CA GLY A 265 9.08 -12.11 14.35
C GLY A 265 8.89 -11.38 13.01
N GLN A 266 9.17 -12.03 11.87
CA GLN A 266 8.94 -11.44 10.54
C GLN A 266 7.45 -11.32 10.23
N MET A 267 6.63 -12.26 10.70
CA MET A 267 5.18 -12.27 10.46
C MET A 267 4.42 -11.47 11.53
N THR A 268 4.79 -11.66 12.79
CA THR A 268 4.03 -11.13 13.93
C THR A 268 4.21 -9.63 14.18
N ARG A 269 5.24 -9.01 13.60
CA ARG A 269 5.40 -7.54 13.59
C ARG A 269 4.22 -6.81 12.94
N HIS A 270 3.48 -7.48 12.05
CA HIS A 270 2.36 -6.88 11.31
C HIS A 270 1.03 -6.92 12.08
N ILE A 271 0.91 -7.75 13.12
CA ILE A 271 -0.35 -7.93 13.87
C ILE A 271 -0.37 -7.20 15.21
N LEU A 272 0.67 -6.43 15.54
CA LEU A 272 0.78 -5.72 16.83
C LEU A 272 -0.40 -4.75 17.04
N GLY A 273 -0.91 -4.16 15.95
CA GLY A 273 -2.06 -3.26 15.98
C GLY A 273 -3.43 -3.94 16.13
N LEU A 274 -3.52 -5.28 16.05
CA LEU A 274 -4.81 -5.99 15.95
C LEU A 274 -5.80 -5.60 17.07
N TYR A 275 -5.31 -5.48 18.30
CA TYR A 275 -6.12 -5.12 19.47
C TYR A 275 -6.02 -3.62 19.85
N GLN A 276 -5.59 -2.73 18.95
CA GLN A 276 -5.58 -1.29 19.26
C GLN A 276 -6.95 -0.81 19.76
N GLY A 277 -6.94 -0.01 20.84
CA GLY A 277 -8.15 0.48 21.51
C GLY A 277 -8.84 -0.50 22.46
N VAL A 278 -8.38 -1.76 22.54
CA VAL A 278 -8.97 -2.78 23.44
C VAL A 278 -8.24 -2.81 24.80
N PRO A 279 -8.94 -2.98 25.93
CA PRO A 279 -8.30 -3.24 27.23
C PRO A 279 -7.29 -4.40 27.13
N GLY A 280 -6.13 -4.25 27.77
CA GLY A 280 -5.06 -5.27 27.72
C GLY A 280 -4.18 -5.25 26.45
N ALA A 281 -4.50 -4.47 25.42
CA ALA A 281 -3.77 -4.47 24.14
C ALA A 281 -2.26 -4.23 24.26
N ARG A 282 -1.83 -3.44 25.26
CA ARG A 282 -0.40 -3.23 25.54
C ARG A 282 0.29 -4.54 25.94
N ARG A 283 -0.38 -5.40 26.73
CA ARG A 283 0.15 -6.71 27.15
C ARG A 283 0.26 -7.66 25.95
N PHE A 284 -0.76 -7.71 25.10
CA PHE A 284 -0.72 -8.46 23.83
C PHE A 284 0.52 -8.09 22.99
N ARG A 285 0.69 -6.79 22.70
CA ARG A 285 1.85 -6.31 21.93
C ARG A 285 3.18 -6.63 22.60
N ARG A 286 3.27 -6.36 23.90
CA ARG A 286 4.47 -6.60 24.71
C ARG A 286 4.88 -8.07 24.66
N TYR A 287 3.94 -8.98 24.86
CA TYR A 287 4.21 -10.41 24.87
C TYR A 287 4.80 -10.87 23.53
N ILE A 288 4.19 -10.48 22.41
CA ILE A 288 4.73 -10.80 21.08
C ILE A 288 6.14 -10.21 20.91
N SER A 289 6.35 -8.94 21.25
CA SER A 289 7.66 -8.28 21.07
C SER A 289 8.78 -8.93 21.91
N GLU A 290 8.46 -9.38 23.13
CA GLU A 290 9.41 -10.03 24.05
C GLU A 290 9.73 -11.49 23.67
N HIS A 291 8.86 -12.18 22.94
CA HIS A 291 8.99 -13.63 22.72
C HIS A 291 9.18 -14.03 21.25
N ALA A 292 8.69 -13.25 20.28
CA ALA A 292 8.67 -13.66 18.88
C ALA A 292 10.05 -13.72 18.18
N HIS A 293 11.09 -13.16 18.80
CA HIS A 293 12.45 -13.19 18.27
C HIS A 293 13.23 -14.46 18.69
N GLN A 294 12.69 -15.26 19.62
CA GLN A 294 13.38 -16.43 20.15
C GLN A 294 13.51 -17.54 19.08
N PRO A 295 14.61 -18.32 19.05
CA PRO A 295 14.85 -19.31 17.99
C PRO A 295 13.78 -20.39 17.81
N ARG A 296 13.02 -20.70 18.86
CA ARG A 296 11.96 -21.73 18.86
C ARG A 296 10.55 -21.14 19.02
N ALA A 297 10.40 -19.83 18.82
CA ALA A 297 9.11 -19.17 18.96
C ALA A 297 8.12 -19.69 17.91
N GLY A 298 6.97 -20.19 18.36
CA GLY A 298 5.91 -20.72 17.52
C GLY A 298 4.56 -20.01 17.71
N THR A 299 3.49 -20.64 17.23
CA THR A 299 2.12 -20.14 17.37
C THR A 299 1.64 -20.09 18.84
N ASP A 300 2.30 -20.81 19.74
CA ASP A 300 2.09 -20.73 21.18
C ASP A 300 2.27 -19.30 21.72
N VAL A 301 3.19 -18.51 21.14
CA VAL A 301 3.38 -17.10 21.49
C VAL A 301 2.11 -16.28 21.26
N LEU A 302 1.35 -16.57 20.19
CA LEU A 302 0.11 -15.87 19.87
C LEU A 302 -1.00 -16.23 20.86
N LEU A 303 -1.08 -17.52 21.24
CA LEU A 303 -2.03 -17.99 22.27
C LEU A 303 -1.74 -17.34 23.63
N GLN A 304 -0.47 -17.24 24.02
CA GLN A 304 -0.07 -16.61 25.27
C GLN A 304 -0.25 -15.09 25.24
N ALA A 305 -0.02 -14.44 24.09
CA ALA A 305 -0.34 -13.03 23.92
C ALA A 305 -1.85 -12.76 24.10
N LEU A 306 -2.70 -13.66 23.59
CA LEU A 306 -4.15 -13.58 23.80
C LEU A 306 -4.56 -13.82 25.26
N LYS A 307 -3.88 -14.72 25.99
CA LYS A 307 -4.08 -14.86 27.44
C LYS A 307 -3.68 -13.60 28.18
N ALA A 308 -2.51 -13.04 27.87
CA ALA A 308 -2.01 -11.79 28.47
C ALA A 308 -2.92 -10.58 28.18
N LEU A 309 -3.64 -10.58 27.05
CA LEU A 309 -4.69 -9.61 26.75
C LEU A 309 -5.85 -9.74 27.75
N ASN A 310 -6.30 -10.96 28.01
CA ASN A 310 -7.48 -11.30 28.81
C ASN A 310 -7.21 -11.39 30.33
N GLU A 311 -5.95 -11.36 30.76
CA GLU A 311 -5.54 -11.23 32.17
C GLU A 311 -5.92 -9.87 32.80
N VAL A 312 -6.76 -9.08 32.13
CA VAL A 312 -7.51 -7.98 32.75
C VAL A 312 -8.65 -8.56 33.60
N ARG A 313 -8.28 -9.15 34.73
CA ARG A 313 -9.10 -9.43 35.92
C ARG A 313 -8.13 -9.36 37.10
N VAL A 314 -8.28 -8.52 38.13
CA VAL A 314 -9.41 -7.82 38.75
C VAL A 314 -8.99 -6.39 39.06
#